data_AF-A0A7C4M714-F1
#
_entry.id   AF-A0A7C4M714-F1
#
_cell.length_a   1.000
_cell.length_b   1.000
_cell.length_c   1.000
_cell.angle_alpha   90.00
_cell.angle_beta   90.00
_cell.angle_gamma   90.00
#
_symmetry.space_group_name_H-M   'P 1'
#
loop_
_entity.id
_entity.type
_entity.pdbx_description
1 polymer ?
#
loop_
_entity_poly.entity_id
_entity_poly.type
_entity_poly.pdbx_seq_one_letter_code
_entity_poly.pdbx_strand_id
1 'polypeptide(L)' 'MDGNRVLVIGGGIAGIQATLDLANSGVRVVLVDRSPTIGGKMALLDKTF' A
#
# COMPACT_ATOMS: atom_id res chain seq x y z
N MET A 1 -12.16 20.73 5.36
CA MET A 1 -10.88 20.46 4.67
C MET A 1 -10.99 19.08 4.02
N ASP A 2 -11.88 18.92 3.04
CA ASP A 2 -12.01 17.68 2.28
C ASP A 2 -11.06 17.74 1.08
N GLY A 3 -9.77 17.77 1.39
CA GLY A 3 -8.72 17.71 0.38
C GLY A 3 -8.71 16.37 -0.34
N ASN A 4 -8.27 16.39 -1.61
CA ASN A 4 -8.13 15.21 -2.47
C ASN A 4 -7.50 14.03 -1.72
N ARG A 5 -8.21 12.89 -1.69
CA ARG A 5 -7.73 11.63 -1.12
C ARG A 5 -7.46 10.62 -2.23
N VAL A 6 -6.43 9.80 -2.05
CA VAL A 6 -6.12 8.69 -2.97
C VAL A 6 -6.49 7.37 -2.31
N LEU A 7 -7.12 6.49 -3.09
CA LEU A 7 -7.39 5.11 -2.70
C LEU A 7 -6.42 4.19 -3.44
N VAL A 8 -5.66 3.39 -2.70
CA VAL A 8 -4.81 2.32 -3.24
C VAL A 8 -5.45 0.99 -2.91
N ILE A 9 -5.65 0.15 -3.93
CA ILE A 9 -6.24 -1.19 -3.81
C ILE A 9 -5.15 -2.24 -4.03
N GLY A 10 -4.92 -3.07 -3.00
CA GLY A 10 -3.90 -4.11 -2.95
C GLY A 10 -2.69 -3.71 -2.10
N GLY A 11 -2.58 -4.28 -0.91
CA GLY A 11 -1.45 -4.17 0.03
C GLY A 11 -0.29 -5.11 -0.27
N GLY A 12 -0.03 -5.42 -1.54
CA GLY A 12 1.24 -6.06 -1.95
C GLY A 12 2.40 -5.05 -1.96
N ILE A 13 3.61 -5.53 -2.26
CA ILE A 13 4.83 -4.68 -2.28
C ILE A 13 4.66 -3.39 -3.11
N ALA A 14 4.02 -3.48 -4.28
CA ALA A 14 3.78 -2.33 -5.14
C ALA A 14 2.81 -1.31 -4.52
N GLY A 15 1.71 -1.77 -3.92
CA GLY A 15 0.72 -0.88 -3.32
C GLY A 15 1.20 -0.25 -2.02
N ILE A 16 2.00 -0.99 -1.24
CA ILE A 16 2.70 -0.44 -0.07
C ILE A 16 3.65 0.68 -0.51
N GLN A 17 4.49 0.43 -1.52
CA GLN A 17 5.43 1.46 -2.01
C GLN A 17 4.70 2.70 -2.53
N ALA A 18 3.67 2.52 -3.38
CA ALA A 18 2.88 3.64 -3.89
C ALA A 18 2.20 4.44 -2.77
N THR A 19 1.71 3.76 -1.72
CA THR A 19 1.11 4.41 -0.55
C THR A 19 2.14 5.24 0.21
N LEU A 20 3.35 4.70 0.42
CA LEU A 20 4.44 5.40 1.10
C LEU A 20 4.86 6.65 0.32
N ASP A 21 5.04 6.54 -1.00
CA ASP A 21 5.47 7.66 -1.85
C ASP A 21 4.44 8.82 -1.83
N LEU A 22 3.15 8.48 -1.91
CA LEU A 22 2.05 9.45 -1.83
C LEU A 22 1.93 10.07 -0.43
N ALA A 23 2.01 9.26 0.62
CA ALA A 23 1.94 9.75 2.00
C ALA A 23 3.11 10.68 2.34
N ASN A 24 4.33 10.34 1.89
CA ASN A 24 5.52 11.17 2.04
C ASN A 24 5.41 12.50 1.26
N SER A 25 4.61 12.52 0.19
CA SER A 25 4.29 13.73 -0.58
C SER A 25 3.17 14.57 0.05
N GLY A 26 2.69 14.22 1.25
CA GLY A 26 1.63 14.94 1.96
C GLY A 26 0.21 14.59 1.50
N VAL A 27 0.04 13.56 0.67
CA VAL A 27 -1.28 13.12 0.20
C VAL A 27 -1.94 12.23 1.25
N ARG A 28 -3.22 12.46 1.51
CA ARG A 28 -4.01 11.56 2.37
C ARG A 28 -4.41 10.32 1.58
N VAL A 29 -3.83 9.17 1.94
CA VAL A 29 -4.04 7.89 1.26
C VAL A 29 -4.83 6.92 2.14
N VAL A 30 -5.71 6.14 1.51
CA VAL A 30 -6.32 4.95 2.10
C VAL A 30 -5.81 3.73 1.33
N LEU A 31 -5.20 2.77 2.03
CA LEU A 31 -4.78 1.49 1.46
C LEU A 31 -5.78 0.42 1.88
N VAL A 32 -6.31 -0.33 0.91
CA VAL A 32 -7.23 -1.45 1.16
C VAL A 32 -6.65 -2.72 0.57
N ASP A 33 -6.59 -3.79 1.35
CA ASP A 33 -6.32 -5.15 0.86
C ASP A 33 -7.52 -6.05 1.09
N ARG A 34 -7.67 -7.09 0.26
CA ARG A 34 -8.68 -8.13 0.41
C ARG A 34 -8.39 -9.03 1.62
N SER A 35 -7.13 -9.23 1.92
CA SER A 35 -6.61 -10.17 2.90
C SER A 35 -6.59 -9.51 4.28
N PRO A 36 -6.65 -10.30 5.38
CA PRO A 36 -6.54 -9.75 6.73
C PRO A 36 -5.16 -9.14 7.03
N THR A 37 -4.15 -9.44 6.22
CA THR A 37 -2.78 -8.97 6.36
C THR A 37 -2.24 -8.43 5.03
N ILE A 38 -1.39 -7.41 5.10
CA ILE A 38 -0.66 -6.87 3.94
C ILE A 38 0.62 -7.67 3.63
N GLY A 39 1.28 -7.35 2.52
CA GLY A 39 2.52 -7.96 2.03
C GLY A 39 2.34 -8.74 0.72
N GLY A 40 1.10 -9.11 0.37
CA GLY A 40 0.79 -9.85 -0.86
C GLY A 40 1.60 -11.14 -0.98
N LYS A 41 1.97 -11.51 -2.21
CA LYS A 41 2.80 -12.71 -2.46
C LYS A 41 4.19 -12.65 -1.83
N MET A 42 4.70 -11.44 -1.58
CA MET A 42 6.03 -11.24 -1.03
C MET A 42 6.15 -11.77 0.40
N ALA A 43 5.07 -11.63 1.20
CA ALA A 43 5.03 -12.14 2.57
C ALA A 43 5.10 -13.68 2.67
N LEU A 44 4.94 -14.40 1.56
CA LEU A 44 5.00 -15.86 1.50
C LEU A 44 6.39 -16.39 1.12
N LEU A 45 7.34 -15.52 0.79
CA LEU A 45 8.64 -15.91 0.28
C LEU A 45 9.66 -16.03 1.43
N ASP A 46 10.36 -17.16 1.52
CA ASP A 46 11.40 -17.41 2.53
C ASP A 46 12.69 -16.64 2.24
N LYS A 47 13.05 -16.50 0.96
CA LYS A 47 14.25 -15.78 0.51
C LYS A 47 14.01 -15.01 -0.77
N THR A 48 14.48 -13.79 -0.77
CA THR A 48 14.67 -12.99 -1.98
C THR A 48 16.05 -13.27 -2.56
N PHE A 49 16.20 -13.11 -3.86
CA PHE A 49 17.48 -13.25 -4.55
C PHE A 49 18.56 -12.31 -3.99
#